data_AF-A0A257H2V9-F1
#
_entry.id   AF-A0A257H2V9-F1
#
_cell.length_a   1.000
_cell.length_b   1.000
_cell.length_c   1.000
_cell.angle_alpha   90.00
_cell.angle_beta   90.00
_cell.angle_gamma   90.00
#
_symmetry.space_group_name_H-M   'P 1'
#
loop_
_entity.id
_entity.type
_entity.pdbx_description
1 polymer ?
#
loop_
_entity_poly.entity_id
_entity_poly.type
_entity_poly.pdbx_seq_one_letter_code
_entity_poly.pdbx_strand_id
1 'polypeptide(L)'
;LKPFVSEANHWMIQNHGIFQGYNFFHHIGLNRDMRDMFASSTHYGRTAEFVELYDNPAFDPKAETYPLSTFEPLVRRLMAAPKNSVYKAAMEA
;
A
#
# COMPACT_ATOMS: atom_id res chain seq x y z
N LEU A 1 0.10 -4.57 10.28
CA LEU A 1 -0.69 -3.42 9.77
C LEU A 1 -2.09 -3.37 10.37
N LYS A 2 -2.86 -4.46 10.38
CA LYS A 2 -4.06 -4.55 11.24
C LYS A 2 -3.67 -4.39 12.72
N PRO A 3 -4.53 -3.82 13.58
CA PRO A 3 -5.82 -3.17 13.29
C PRO A 3 -5.72 -1.68 12.91
N PHE A 4 -4.52 -1.14 12.67
CA PHE A 4 -4.25 0.30 12.64
C PHE A 4 -4.53 0.98 11.28
N VAL A 5 -4.60 0.22 10.20
CA VAL A 5 -4.89 0.76 8.86
C VAL A 5 -6.26 0.33 8.36
N SER A 6 -6.82 1.09 7.42
CA SER A 6 -8.06 0.71 6.74
C SER A 6 -7.89 -0.61 5.97
N GLU A 7 -9.00 -1.29 5.70
CA GLU A 7 -9.02 -2.47 4.85
C GLU A 7 -8.40 -2.20 3.48
N ALA A 8 -8.77 -1.09 2.85
CA ALA A 8 -8.22 -0.67 1.56
C ALA A 8 -6.69 -0.51 1.57
N ASN A 9 -6.12 0.13 2.61
CA ASN A 9 -4.66 0.26 2.73
C ASN A 9 -3.99 -1.08 3.01
N HIS A 10 -4.60 -1.92 3.84
CA HIS A 10 -4.08 -3.25 4.10
C HIS A 10 -4.04 -4.09 2.82
N TRP A 11 -5.12 -4.11 2.05
CA TRP A 11 -5.23 -4.86 0.80
C TRP A 11 -4.23 -4.35 -0.24
N MET A 12 -4.11 -3.03 -0.39
CA MET A 12 -3.14 -2.40 -1.29
C MET A 12 -1.71 -2.83 -0.96
N ILE A 13 -1.27 -2.65 0.29
CA ILE A 13 0.10 -3.04 0.72
C ILE A 13 0.31 -4.56 0.69
N GLN A 14 -0.76 -5.37 0.79
CA GLN A 14 -0.62 -6.82 0.66
C GLN A 14 -0.39 -7.26 -0.79
N ASN A 15 -1.01 -6.56 -1.76
CA ASN A 15 -1.04 -7.00 -3.15
C ASN A 15 -0.16 -6.16 -4.10
N HIS A 16 0.37 -5.01 -3.65
CA HIS A 16 1.06 -4.07 -4.54
C HIS A 16 2.21 -4.68 -5.33
N GLY A 17 2.95 -5.66 -4.79
CA GLY A 17 4.04 -6.33 -5.53
C GLY A 17 3.59 -7.01 -6.82
N ILE A 18 2.38 -7.58 -6.85
CA ILE A 18 1.80 -8.15 -8.08
C ILE A 18 1.45 -7.04 -9.09
N PHE A 19 0.96 -5.90 -8.61
CA PHE A 19 0.62 -4.74 -9.43
C PHE A 19 1.87 -4.04 -9.97
N GLN A 20 2.92 -3.87 -9.14
CA GLN A 20 4.24 -3.37 -9.50
C GLN A 20 4.88 -4.21 -10.59
N GLY A 21 4.64 -5.52 -10.57
CA GLY A 21 5.04 -6.46 -11.59
C GLY A 21 4.64 -6.08 -13.02
N TYR A 22 3.57 -5.29 -13.20
CA TYR A 22 3.20 -4.73 -14.51
C TYR A 22 4.36 -3.98 -15.20
N ASN A 23 5.26 -3.39 -14.40
CA ASN A 23 6.39 -2.60 -14.87
C ASN A 23 7.65 -3.45 -15.18
N PHE A 24 7.82 -4.65 -14.60
CA PHE A 24 9.10 -5.38 -14.75
C PHE A 24 9.01 -6.90 -14.90
N PHE A 25 7.87 -7.56 -14.66
CA PHE A 25 7.77 -9.03 -14.76
C PHE A 25 8.14 -9.57 -16.13
N HIS A 26 7.79 -8.85 -17.20
CA HIS A 26 8.16 -9.21 -18.57
C HIS A 26 9.67 -9.17 -18.84
N HIS A 27 10.46 -8.48 -18.02
CA HIS A 27 11.92 -8.49 -18.09
C HIS A 27 12.56 -9.69 -17.36
N ILE A 28 11.80 -10.39 -16.51
CA ILE A 28 12.27 -11.54 -15.73
C ILE A 28 11.52 -12.84 -16.08
N GLY A 29 10.81 -12.86 -17.21
CA GLY A 29 10.09 -14.05 -17.71
C GLY A 29 8.76 -14.34 -17.01
N LEU A 30 8.20 -13.38 -16.28
CA LEU A 30 6.90 -13.48 -15.61
C LEU A 30 5.82 -12.72 -16.39
N ASN A 31 4.55 -13.07 -16.14
CA ASN A 31 3.40 -12.40 -16.74
C ASN A 31 3.18 -11.01 -16.13
N ARG A 32 3.36 -9.95 -16.90
CA ARG A 32 3.11 -8.56 -16.45
C ARG A 32 1.65 -8.29 -16.07
N ASP A 33 0.71 -9.01 -16.66
CA ASP A 33 -0.73 -8.83 -16.44
C ASP A 33 -1.25 -9.71 -15.28
N MET A 34 -0.35 -10.29 -14.46
CA MET A 34 -0.73 -11.12 -13.31
C MET A 34 -1.66 -10.37 -12.32
N ARG A 35 -1.64 -9.04 -12.29
CA ARG A 35 -2.58 -8.21 -11.52
C ARG A 35 -4.05 -8.45 -11.87
N ASP A 36 -4.36 -8.90 -13.09
CA ASP A 36 -5.73 -9.06 -13.58
C ASP A 36 -6.50 -10.16 -12.86
N MET A 37 -5.80 -11.05 -12.14
CA MET A 37 -6.44 -11.99 -11.21
C MET A 37 -7.25 -11.28 -10.11
N PHE A 38 -6.98 -9.99 -9.86
CA PHE A 38 -7.68 -9.17 -8.88
C PHE A 38 -8.73 -8.23 -9.48
N ALA A 39 -9.07 -8.35 -10.77
CA ALA A 39 -9.95 -7.40 -11.47
C ALA A 39 -11.33 -7.20 -10.82
N SER A 40 -11.83 -8.18 -10.07
CA SER A 40 -13.10 -8.10 -9.32
C SER A 40 -12.99 -7.39 -7.96
N SER A 41 -11.77 -7.11 -7.49
CA SER A 41 -11.55 -6.43 -6.21
C SER A 41 -11.89 -4.95 -6.31
N THR A 42 -12.64 -4.43 -5.34
CA THR A 42 -12.90 -2.99 -5.19
C THR A 42 -11.63 -2.17 -4.92
N HIS A 43 -10.51 -2.83 -4.60
CA HIS A 43 -9.21 -2.21 -4.33
C HIS A 43 -8.22 -2.30 -5.50
N TYR A 44 -8.62 -2.88 -6.64
CA TYR A 44 -7.77 -2.98 -7.83
C TYR A 44 -7.29 -1.60 -8.31
N GLY A 45 -8.23 -0.70 -8.60
CA GLY A 45 -7.91 0.64 -9.11
C GLY A 45 -6.99 1.43 -8.18
N ARG A 46 -7.29 1.42 -6.88
CA ARG A 46 -6.45 2.05 -5.84
C ARG A 46 -5.01 1.51 -5.85
N THR A 47 -4.84 0.21 -6.02
CA THR A 47 -3.52 -0.43 -5.94
C THR A 47 -2.71 -0.19 -7.20
N ALA A 48 -3.37 -0.18 -8.36
CA ALA A 48 -2.75 0.26 -9.62
C ALA A 48 -2.29 1.73 -9.53
N GLU A 49 -3.15 2.63 -9.05
CA GLU A 49 -2.81 4.05 -8.85
C GLU A 49 -1.66 4.23 -7.85
N PHE A 50 -1.67 3.52 -6.72
CA PHE A 50 -0.56 3.57 -5.77
C PHE A 50 0.78 3.18 -6.40
N VAL A 51 0.75 2.15 -7.25
CA VAL A 51 1.94 1.68 -7.96
C VAL A 51 2.43 2.72 -8.98
N GLU A 52 1.50 3.29 -9.74
CA GLU A 52 1.80 4.30 -10.76
C GLU A 52 2.40 5.57 -10.14
N LEU A 53 1.81 6.05 -9.04
CA LEU A 53 2.17 7.34 -8.46
C LEU A 53 3.32 7.27 -7.44
N TYR A 54 3.47 6.15 -6.72
CA TYR A 54 4.36 6.10 -5.55
C TYR A 54 5.35 4.92 -5.58
N ASP A 55 4.91 3.69 -5.86
CA ASP A 55 5.78 2.51 -5.78
C ASP A 55 6.83 2.47 -6.89
N ASN A 56 6.39 2.47 -8.16
CA ASN A 56 7.31 2.37 -9.29
C ASN A 56 8.24 3.58 -9.42
N PRO A 57 7.78 4.84 -9.21
CA PRO A 57 8.68 5.99 -9.21
C PRO A 57 9.75 5.97 -8.11
N ALA A 58 9.54 5.25 -6.99
CA ALA A 58 10.50 5.21 -5.89
C ALA A 58 11.82 4.50 -6.23
N PHE A 59 11.92 3.86 -7.40
CA PHE A 59 13.17 3.28 -7.90
C PHE A 59 14.10 4.29 -8.58
N ASP A 60 13.67 5.54 -8.78
CA ASP A 60 14.56 6.59 -9.32
C ASP A 60 15.60 7.01 -8.28
N PRO A 61 16.91 6.73 -8.48
CA PRO A 61 17.96 7.11 -7.53
C PRO A 61 18.16 8.62 -7.43
N LYS A 62 17.55 9.41 -8.32
CA LYS A 62 17.60 10.88 -8.32
C LYS A 62 16.37 11.52 -7.69
N ALA A 63 15.37 10.73 -7.29
CA ALA A 63 14.18 11.26 -6.65
C ALA A 63 14.52 11.93 -5.32
N GLU A 64 13.75 12.98 -4.98
CA GLU A 64 13.85 13.59 -3.66
C GLU A 64 13.46 12.57 -2.58
N THR A 65 14.26 12.51 -1.52
CA THR A 65 13.98 11.67 -0.37
C THR A 65 14.06 12.49 0.91
N TYR A 66 13.28 12.09 1.90
CA TYR A 66 13.30 12.68 3.23
C TYR A 66 13.77 11.62 4.24
N PRO A 67 14.46 12.03 5.32
CA PRO A 67 14.84 11.11 6.39
C PRO A 67 13.60 10.52 7.08
N LEU A 68 13.72 9.32 7.64
CA LEU A 68 12.61 8.63 8.32
C LEU A 68 11.99 9.46 9.46
N SER A 69 12.80 10.29 10.13
CA SER A 69 12.34 11.19 11.20
C SER A 69 11.28 12.18 10.73
N THR A 70 11.29 12.57 9.45
CA THR A 70 10.24 13.42 8.85
C THR A 70 8.86 12.76 8.95
N PHE A 71 8.80 11.43 8.81
CA PHE A 71 7.53 10.67 8.80
C PHE A 71 7.17 10.09 10.16
N GLU A 72 8.12 10.01 11.10
CA GLU A 72 7.92 9.41 12.42
C GLU A 72 6.67 9.96 13.16
N PRO A 73 6.41 11.28 13.23
CA PRO A 73 5.20 11.79 13.89
C PRO A 73 3.91 11.29 13.24
N LEU A 74 3.90 11.13 11.92
CA LEU A 74 2.74 10.64 11.17
C LEU A 74 2.48 9.16 11.45
N VAL A 75 3.54 8.35 11.50
CA VAL A 75 3.46 6.93 11.82
C VAL A 75 3.01 6.72 13.27
N ARG A 76 3.57 7.48 14.22
CA ARG A 76 3.15 7.45 15.62
C ARG A 76 1.66 7.78 15.75
N ARG A 77 1.18 8.82 15.07
CA ARG A 77 -0.25 9.18 15.04
C ARG A 77 -1.12 8.07 14.44
N LEU A 78 -0.69 7.47 13.33
CA LEU A 78 -1.43 6.39 12.66
C LEU A 78 -1.56 5.15 13.55
N MET A 79 -0.50 4.80 14.27
CA MET A 79 -0.45 3.61 15.12
C MET A 79 -0.96 3.85 16.55
N ALA A 80 -1.30 5.09 16.92
CA ALA A 80 -1.73 5.45 18.27
C ALA A 80 -3.05 4.79 18.68
N ALA A 81 -3.94 4.51 17.73
CA ALA A 81 -5.23 3.90 17.99
C ALA A 81 -5.63 2.91 16.88
N PRO A 82 -6.22 1.76 17.23
CA PRO A 82 -6.67 0.80 16.23
C PRO A 82 -7.88 1.35 15.44
N LYS A 83 -7.86 1.23 14.11
CA LYS A 83 -8.99 1.61 13.23
C LYS A 83 -10.07 0.53 13.17
N ASN A 84 -9.65 -0.74 13.12
CA ASN A 84 -10.51 -1.90 12.96
C ASN A 84 -10.35 -2.83 14.18
N SER A 85 -10.92 -2.44 15.32
CA SER A 85 -10.88 -3.21 16.57
C SER A 85 -12.28 -3.49 17.09
N VAL A 86 -12.47 -4.68 17.69
CA VAL A 86 -13.71 -5.05 18.39
C VAL A 86 -13.97 -4.18 19.62
N TYR A 87 -12.93 -3.55 20.18
CA TYR A 87 -13.02 -2.64 21.32
C TYR A 87 -13.29 -1.18 20.93
N LYS A 88 -13.52 -0.89 19.64
CA LYS A 88 -13.71 0.48 19.15
C LYS A 88 -14.85 1.21 19.86
N ALA A 89 -15.97 0.54 20.08
CA ALA A 89 -17.10 1.08 20.82
C ALA A 89 -16.77 1.43 22.29
N ALA A 90 -15.79 0.75 22.91
CA ALA A 90 -15.36 1.02 24.27
C ALA A 90 -14.29 2.13 24.38
N MET A 91 -13.67 2.52 23.25
CA MET A 91 -12.69 3.62 23.20
C MET A 91 -13.30 4.96 22.79
N GLU A 92 -14.54 4.96 22.27
CA GLU A 92 -15.29 6.15 21.84
C GLU A 92 -16.27 6.67 22.93
N ALA A 93 -16.37 5.96 24.06
CA ALA A 93 -17.19 6.30 25.23
C ALA A 93 -16.36 7.01 26.31
#